data_AF-A0A527ZYK8-F1
#
_entry.id   AF-A0A527ZYK8-F1
#
_cell.length_a   1.000
_cell.length_b   1.000
_cell.length_c   1.000
_cell.angle_alpha   90.00
_cell.angle_beta   90.00
_cell.angle_gamma   90.00
#
_symmetry.space_group_name_H-M   'P 1'
#
loop_
_entity.id
_entity.type
_entity.pdbx_description
1 polymer ?
#
loop_
_entity_poly.entity_id
_entity_poly.type
_entity_poly.pdbx_seq_one_letter_code
_entity_poly.pdbx_strand_id
1 'polypeptide(L)'
;MAAPAAALQKALFQALDADGSLSAALGGAKLFDHAPDNIPFPYVTFGRTSVYDGVTGRDNDAEQLFTLHFWSKAEARKEMLDVMDMVSARLQDAALALDE
;
A
#
# COMPACT_ATOMS: atom_id res chain seq x y z
N MET A 1 22.22 4.14 3.38
CA MET A 1 21.43 3.86 2.16
C MET A 1 20.14 3.21 2.63
N ALA A 2 19.04 3.94 2.64
CA ALA A 2 17.74 3.32 2.83
C ALA A 2 17.53 2.36 1.66
N ALA A 3 17.04 1.15 1.93
CA ALA A 3 16.77 0.21 0.85
C ALA A 3 15.70 0.81 -0.09
N PRO A 4 15.78 0.61 -1.41
CA PRO A 4 14.77 1.09 -2.37
C PRO A 4 13.33 0.66 -2.00
N ALA A 5 13.18 -0.42 -1.23
CA ALA A 5 11.93 -0.84 -0.60
C ALA A 5 11.31 0.21 0.33
N ALA A 6 12.12 0.88 1.15
CA ALA A 6 11.63 1.88 2.09
C ALA A 6 11.17 3.16 1.38
N ALA A 7 11.88 3.60 0.34
CA ALA A 7 11.49 4.75 -0.49
C ALA A 7 10.16 4.50 -1.20
N LEU A 8 9.98 3.32 -1.81
CA LEU A 8 8.73 2.93 -2.45
C LEU A 8 7.58 2.86 -1.45
N GLN A 9 7.80 2.23 -0.30
CA GLN A 9 6.77 2.13 0.74
C GLN A 9 6.33 3.52 1.25
N LYS A 10 7.28 4.44 1.44
CA LYS A 10 6.98 5.83 1.84
C LYS A 10 6.15 6.55 0.77
N ALA A 11 6.53 6.43 -0.50
CA ALA A 11 5.79 7.03 -1.61
C ALA A 11 4.36 6.46 -1.72
N LEU A 12 4.21 5.14 -1.60
CA LEU A 12 2.91 4.45 -1.56
C LEU A 12 2.06 4.95 -0.40
N PHE A 13 2.65 5.03 0.80
CA PHE A 13 1.95 5.53 1.99
C PHE A 13 1.41 6.94 1.74
N GLN A 14 2.25 7.85 1.24
CA GLN A 14 1.86 9.23 0.98
C GLN A 14 0.78 9.33 -0.12
N ALA A 15 0.87 8.54 -1.18
CA ALA A 15 -0.11 8.54 -2.26
C ALA A 15 -1.49 8.06 -1.79
N LEU A 16 -1.52 7.03 -0.94
CA LEU A 16 -2.75 6.46 -0.39
C LEU A 16 -3.35 7.32 0.74
N ASP A 17 -2.52 7.86 1.63
CA ASP A 17 -2.94 8.75 2.72
C ASP A 17 -3.48 10.09 2.19
N ALA A 18 -2.90 10.61 1.10
CA ALA A 18 -3.43 11.79 0.40
C ALA A 18 -4.77 11.54 -0.30
N ASP A 19 -5.21 10.28 -0.44
CA ASP A 19 -6.47 9.93 -1.06
C ASP A 19 -7.63 10.04 -0.06
N GLY A 20 -8.33 11.17 -0.11
CA GLY A 20 -9.47 11.44 0.78
C GLY A 20 -10.61 10.44 0.61
N SER A 21 -10.76 9.83 -0.57
CA SER A 21 -11.81 8.83 -0.83
C SER A 21 -11.47 7.52 -0.12
N LEU A 22 -10.20 7.08 -0.20
CA LEU A 22 -9.72 5.90 0.53
C LEU A 22 -9.83 6.11 2.04
N SER A 23 -9.43 7.28 2.52
CA SER A 23 -9.55 7.68 3.92
C SER A 23 -11.01 7.62 4.38
N ALA A 24 -11.94 8.13 3.58
CA ALA A 24 -13.36 8.09 3.90
C ALA A 24 -13.91 6.66 3.94
N ALA A 25 -13.51 5.80 2.98
CA ALA A 25 -13.92 4.41 2.92
C ALA A 25 -13.43 3.60 4.13
N LEU A 26 -12.25 3.90 4.66
CA LEU A 26 -11.70 3.27 5.87
C LEU A 26 -12.25 3.89 7.18
N GLY A 27 -12.95 5.03 7.09
CA GLY A 27 -13.39 5.80 8.26
C GLY A 27 -12.25 6.55 8.95
N GLY A 28 -11.23 6.97 8.19
CA GLY A 28 -10.08 7.75 8.61
C GLY A 28 -8.77 7.27 7.96
N ALA A 29 -7.66 7.90 8.33
CA ALA A 29 -6.31 7.49 7.96
C ALA A 29 -5.90 6.21 8.72
N LYS A 30 -6.51 5.08 8.34
CA LYS A 30 -6.27 3.76 8.95
C LYS A 30 -5.36 2.89 8.08
N LEU A 31 -4.31 3.50 7.56
CA LEU A 31 -3.19 2.81 6.92
C LEU A 31 -2.05 2.72 7.93
N PHE A 32 -1.58 1.51 8.21
CA PHE A 32 -0.53 1.27 9.19
C PHE A 32 0.54 0.35 8.61
N ASP A 33 1.82 0.60 8.90
CA ASP A 33 2.87 -0.39 8.61
C ASP A 33 2.70 -1.61 9.52
N HIS A 34 2.68 -1.34 10.82
CA HIS A 34 2.36 -2.31 11.85
C HIS A 34 1.06 -1.88 12.55
N ALA A 35 0.02 -2.70 12.49
CA ALA A 35 -1.22 -2.42 13.21
C ALA A 35 -0.97 -2.50 14.72
N PRO A 36 -1.24 -1.44 15.49
CA PRO A 36 -1.21 -1.52 16.95
C PRO A 36 -2.39 -2.33 17.48
N ASP A 37 -2.29 -2.75 18.75
CA ASP A 37 -3.38 -3.45 19.41
C ASP A 37 -4.64 -2.58 19.48
N ASN A 38 -5.80 -3.17 19.15
CA ASN A 38 -7.13 -2.58 19.28
C ASN A 38 -7.50 -1.48 18.26
N ILE A 39 -7.09 -1.60 17.00
CA ILE A 39 -7.55 -0.72 15.90
C ILE A 39 -9.02 -1.02 15.51
N PRO A 40 -9.86 0.01 15.32
CA PRO A 40 -11.20 -0.15 14.81
C PRO A 40 -11.20 -0.49 13.31
N PHE A 41 -11.79 -1.64 12.95
CA PHE A 41 -12.04 -2.04 11.56
C PHE A 41 -12.96 -1.05 10.82
N PRO A 42 -12.87 -0.96 9.48
CA PRO A 42 -11.86 -1.56 8.60
C PRO A 42 -10.53 -0.82 8.64
N TYR A 43 -9.41 -1.50 8.41
CA TYR A 43 -8.07 -0.89 8.31
C TYR A 43 -7.18 -1.66 7.32
N VAL A 44 -6.12 -1.01 6.86
CA VAL A 44 -5.16 -1.58 5.92
C VAL A 44 -3.78 -1.61 6.56
N THR A 45 -3.08 -2.73 6.40
CA THR A 45 -1.69 -2.85 6.85
C THR A 45 -0.75 -3.13 5.69
N PHE A 46 0.43 -2.53 5.73
CA PHE A 46 1.50 -2.88 4.83
C PHE A 46 2.08 -4.25 5.23
N GLY A 47 2.16 -5.15 4.26
CA GLY A 47 2.70 -6.49 4.43
C GLY A 47 4.20 -6.51 4.16
N ARG A 48 4.70 -7.66 3.69
CA ARG A 48 6.11 -7.81 3.36
C ARG A 48 6.41 -7.20 1.99
N THR A 49 7.49 -6.42 1.94
CA THR A 49 8.10 -5.95 0.70
C THR A 49 9.30 -6.83 0.37
N SER A 50 9.30 -7.46 -0.80
CA SER A 50 10.42 -8.24 -1.31
C SER A 50 10.98 -7.57 -2.55
N VAL A 51 12.29 -7.30 -2.56
CA VAL A 51 12.99 -6.80 -3.75
C VAL A 51 13.61 -7.99 -4.47
N TYR A 52 13.26 -8.18 -5.73
CA TYR A 52 13.89 -9.14 -6.62
C TYR A 52 14.89 -8.38 -7.49
N ASP A 53 16.18 -8.65 -7.25
CA ASP A 53 17.24 -8.23 -8.15
C ASP A 53 17.33 -9.28 -9.27
N GLY A 54 16.77 -8.96 -10.44
CA GLY A 54 16.82 -9.82 -11.61
C GLY A 54 18.26 -9.99 -12.08
N VAL A 55 18.85 -11.18 -11.90
CA VAL A 55 20.13 -11.61 -12.50
C VAL A 55 19.95 -11.83 -14.01
N THR A 56 19.60 -10.79 -14.75
CA THR A 56 19.70 -10.73 -16.21
C THR A 56 20.00 -9.30 -16.61
N GLY A 57 21.30 -8.98 -16.69
CA GLY A 57 21.78 -7.63 -16.90
C GLY A 57 21.39 -7.02 -18.24
N ARG A 58 20.22 -6.39 -18.31
CA ARG A 58 19.95 -5.46 -19.41
C ARG A 58 19.04 -4.28 -19.12
N ASP A 59 18.44 -4.17 -17.94
CA ASP A 59 17.83 -2.93 -17.51
C ASP A 59 17.83 -2.92 -15.98
N ASN A 60 18.06 -1.77 -15.36
CA ASN A 60 18.16 -1.62 -13.91
C ASN A 60 16.74 -1.60 -13.30
N ASP A 61 15.94 -2.61 -13.61
CA ASP A 61 14.56 -2.77 -13.16
C ASP A 61 14.58 -3.61 -11.88
N ALA A 62 14.70 -2.93 -10.74
CA ALA A 62 14.53 -3.58 -9.46
C ALA A 62 13.05 -3.92 -9.30
N GLU A 63 12.68 -5.18 -9.52
CA GLU A 63 11.31 -5.64 -9.34
C GLU A 63 10.98 -5.69 -7.84
N GLN A 64 9.96 -4.95 -7.42
CA GLN A 64 9.56 -4.89 -6.02
C GLN A 64 8.17 -5.48 -5.84
N LEU A 65 8.09 -6.60 -5.13
CA LEU A 65 6.82 -7.19 -4.72
C LEU A 65 6.37 -6.54 -3.42
N PHE A 66 5.24 -5.84 -3.49
CA PHE A 66 4.62 -5.18 -2.35
C PHE A 66 3.29 -5.87 -2.00
N THR A 67 3.06 -6.14 -0.71
CA THR A 67 1.82 -6.78 -0.24
C THR A 67 1.02 -5.82 0.64
N LEU A 68 -0.27 -5.65 0.36
CA LEU A 68 -1.21 -4.92 1.21
C LEU A 68 -2.22 -5.89 1.82
N HIS A 69 -2.42 -5.84 3.14
CA HIS A 69 -3.44 -6.62 3.81
C HIS A 69 -4.61 -5.73 4.21
N PHE A 70 -5.81 -6.14 3.80
CA PHE A 70 -7.05 -5.45 4.02
C PHE A 70 -7.84 -6.19 5.11
N TRP A 71 -8.10 -5.52 6.22
CA TRP A 71 -8.79 -6.09 7.38
C TRP A 71 -10.19 -5.49 7.52
N SER A 72 -11.21 -6.34 7.56
CA SER A 72 -12.59 -5.94 7.84
C SER A 72 -13.29 -6.93 8.75
N LYS A 73 -14.20 -6.41 9.58
CA LYS A 73 -15.11 -7.19 10.42
C LYS A 73 -16.48 -7.38 9.74
N ALA A 74 -16.74 -6.71 8.62
CA ALA A 74 -18.00 -6.80 7.92
C ALA A 74 -18.15 -8.16 7.22
N GLU A 75 -19.34 -8.75 7.32
CA GLU A 75 -19.68 -9.98 6.57
C GLU A 75 -19.76 -9.69 5.05
N ALA A 76 -20.09 -8.44 4.70
CA ALA A 76 -20.13 -7.96 3.33
C ALA A 76 -18.72 -7.62 2.83
N ARG A 77 -18.17 -8.49 1.97
CA ARG A 77 -16.88 -8.25 1.29
C ARG A 77 -16.92 -7.11 0.27
N LYS A 78 -18.12 -6.63 -0.11
CA LYS A 78 -18.30 -5.60 -1.14
C LYS A 78 -17.58 -4.31 -0.80
N GLU A 79 -17.69 -3.85 0.45
CA GLU A 79 -17.01 -2.63 0.91
C GLU A 79 -15.48 -2.79 0.82
N MET A 80 -14.95 -3.96 1.19
CA MET A 80 -13.50 -4.19 1.08
C MET A 80 -13.03 -4.31 -0.37
N LEU A 81 -13.82 -4.93 -1.24
CA LEU A 81 -13.52 -5.02 -2.67
C LEU A 81 -13.50 -3.63 -3.33
N ASP A 82 -14.42 -2.74 -2.93
CA ASP A 82 -14.45 -1.36 -3.38
C ASP A 82 -13.18 -0.61 -2.94
N VAL A 83 -12.79 -0.74 -1.68
CA VAL A 83 -11.52 -0.20 -1.16
C VAL A 83 -10.31 -0.76 -1.93
N MET A 84 -10.29 -2.06 -2.22
CA MET A 84 -9.21 -2.69 -2.99
C MET A 84 -9.14 -2.16 -4.43
N ASP A 85 -10.29 -1.95 -5.07
CA ASP A 85 -10.38 -1.36 -6.41
C ASP A 85 -9.89 0.08 -6.41
N MET A 86 -10.30 0.89 -5.42
CA MET A 86 -9.83 2.26 -5.25
C MET A 86 -8.32 2.34 -5.06
N VAL A 87 -7.75 1.49 -4.20
CA VAL A 87 -6.29 1.40 -4.03
C VAL A 87 -5.63 1.00 -5.33
N SER A 88 -6.13 -0.03 -6.01
CA SER A 88 -5.57 -0.49 -7.28
C SER A 88 -5.61 0.61 -8.33
N ALA A 89 -6.75 1.28 -8.51
CA ALA A 89 -6.92 2.38 -9.46
C ALA A 89 -6.04 3.58 -9.12
N ARG A 90 -5.82 3.85 -7.82
CA ARG A 90 -4.96 4.95 -7.39
C ARG A 90 -3.49 4.66 -7.62
N LEU A 91 -3.08 3.40 -7.54
CA LEU A 91 -1.70 2.95 -7.77
C LEU A 91 -1.42 2.66 -9.25
N GLN A 92 -2.46 2.33 -10.03
CA GLN A 92 -2.37 2.13 -11.47
C GLN A 92 -1.94 3.45 -12.13
N ASP A 93 -0.78 3.44 -12.79
CA ASP A 93 -0.18 4.61 -13.46
C ASP A 93 0.19 5.77 -12.51
N ALA A 94 0.29 5.51 -11.20
CA ALA A 94 0.63 6.52 -10.23
C ALA A 94 2.09 6.98 -10.41
N ALA A 95 2.29 8.28 -10.61
CA ALA A 95 3.60 8.90 -10.53
C ALA A 95 4.06 8.95 -9.07
N LEU A 96 4.66 7.86 -8.59
CA LEU A 96 5.24 7.76 -7.25
C LEU A 96 6.61 8.45 -7.25
N ALA A 97 6.71 9.59 -6.59
CA ALA A 97 8.00 10.25 -6.36
C ALA A 97 8.78 9.46 -5.31
N LEU A 98 9.80 8.72 -5.77
CA LEU A 98 10.73 8.02 -4.89
C LEU A 98 11.76 9.04 -4.37
N ASP A 99 11.81 9.22 -3.06
CA ASP A 99 12.79 10.05 -2.36
C ASP A 99 14.08 9.23 -2.13
N GLU A 100 15.25 9.77 -2.47
CA GLU A 100 16.55 9.06 -2.50
C GLU A 100 17.13 8.68 -1.11
#